data_AF-A0A455T0T2-F1
#
_entry.id   AF-A0A455T0T2-F1
#
_cell.length_a   1.000
_cell.length_b   1.000
_cell.length_c   1.000
_cell.angle_alpha   90.00
_cell.angle_beta   90.00
_cell.angle_gamma   90.00
#
_symmetry.space_group_name_H-M   'P 1'
#
loop_
_entity.id
_entity.type
_entity.pdbx_description
1 polymer ?
#
loop_
_entity_poly.entity_id
_entity_poly.type
_entity_poly.pdbx_seq_one_letter_code
_entity_poly.pdbx_strand_id
1 'polypeptide(L)'
;MALGITGLICSALSLLAGLVVLFLAAIATLVSSRLTSTSTFYPVTVQLFVYTFAGLIGGSFCLYHSIRAITGQPSRTLKLPAFWIFLACYLVTLAVGLILQATHQAVSFLPATTVLIFLAAIFPALTLLTLGMRLLRRARWSTSWRRFTLALTSGATMGILVAMLLELSASLLMEASSGAVLSCLSDPSSPACQTRTRFVVLILAIVAAPLIEESVKPLGVALLSGRIASGIEAFILGMSAGLGFDLVETISYISMGYSDWAHVALVRTGAGLLHGLGAGMVALGWYYLFHTKERRFRYGIACWIYAVLQHALWNACGSLEAWPAPVGPTVARWQLNLGFISFGFDELLIMFLTIIFLVLFILIVRWLRDHHQEETMSEPAGVTVSSSGRAAAVGV
;
A
#
# COMPACT_ATOMS: atom_id res chain seq x y z
N MET A 1 -15.35 -4.59 24.28
CA MET A 1 -14.85 -3.36 24.92
C MET A 1 -13.36 -3.16 24.66
N ALA A 2 -12.48 -4.11 25.00
CA ALA A 2 -11.01 -4.00 24.83
C ALA A 2 -10.54 -3.52 23.43
N LEU A 3 -10.97 -4.16 22.34
CA LEU A 3 -10.62 -3.75 20.97
C LEU A 3 -11.10 -2.33 20.59
N GLY A 4 -12.20 -1.87 21.18
CA GLY A 4 -12.68 -0.50 20.99
C GLY A 4 -11.75 0.51 21.64
N ILE A 5 -11.22 0.19 22.83
CA ILE A 5 -10.25 1.00 23.56
C ILE A 5 -8.90 1.01 22.84
N THR A 6 -8.40 -0.15 22.40
CA THR A 6 -7.17 -0.23 21.59
C THR A 6 -7.30 0.60 20.32
N GLY A 7 -8.41 0.44 19.59
CA GLY A 7 -8.70 1.24 18.41
C GLY A 7 -8.75 2.74 18.70
N LEU A 8 -9.32 3.14 19.84
CA LEU A 8 -9.36 4.54 20.28
C LEU A 8 -7.94 5.08 20.51
N ILE A 9 -7.13 4.38 21.30
CA ILE A 9 -5.74 4.78 21.61
C ILE A 9 -4.92 4.89 20.32
N CYS A 10 -4.92 3.86 19.47
CA CYS A 10 -4.17 3.87 18.22
C CYS A 10 -4.62 5.00 17.28
N SER A 11 -5.92 5.27 17.20
CA SER A 11 -6.46 6.36 16.38
C SER A 11 -6.09 7.74 16.91
N ALA A 12 -6.12 7.93 18.24
CA ALA A 12 -5.70 9.18 18.88
C ALA A 12 -4.20 9.43 18.70
N LEU A 13 -3.36 8.39 18.86
CA LEU A 13 -1.93 8.47 18.60
C LEU A 13 -1.64 8.81 17.13
N SER A 14 -2.37 8.20 16.18
CA SER A 14 -2.22 8.52 14.75
C SER A 14 -2.60 9.98 14.45
N LEU A 15 -3.66 10.48 15.07
CA LEU A 15 -4.09 11.88 14.94
C LEU A 15 -3.05 12.85 15.53
N LEU A 16 -2.56 12.57 16.73
CA LEU A 16 -1.52 13.37 17.39
C LEU A 16 -0.22 13.39 16.57
N ALA A 17 0.20 12.24 16.05
CA ALA A 17 1.35 12.16 15.16
C ALA A 17 1.13 13.02 13.90
N GLY A 18 -0.06 12.99 13.29
CA GLY A 18 -0.42 13.85 12.16
C GLY A 18 -0.31 15.34 12.49
N LEU A 19 -0.74 15.77 13.69
CA LEU A 19 -0.62 17.16 14.16
C LEU A 19 0.83 17.58 14.38
N VAL A 20 1.64 16.70 14.98
CA VAL A 20 3.08 16.95 15.17
C VAL A 20 3.78 17.08 13.82
N VAL A 21 3.49 16.17 12.89
CA VAL A 21 4.08 16.21 11.55
C VAL A 21 3.62 17.44 10.76
N LEU A 22 2.37 17.90 10.93
CA LEU A 22 1.91 19.16 10.32
C LEU A 22 2.73 20.36 10.81
N PHE A 23 3.00 20.42 12.11
CA PHE A 23 3.86 21.47 12.67
C PHE A 23 5.28 21.40 12.11
N LEU A 24 5.86 20.19 12.02
CA LEU A 24 7.16 19.97 11.40
C LEU A 24 7.17 20.35 9.91
N ALA A 25 6.10 20.05 9.16
CA ALA A 25 5.94 20.43 7.76
C ALA A 25 5.92 21.94 7.58
N ALA A 26 5.22 22.67 8.47
CA ALA A 26 5.19 24.13 8.45
C ALA A 26 6.58 24.74 8.70
N ILE A 27 7.31 24.21 9.70
CA ILE A 27 8.70 24.64 9.97
C ILE A 27 9.62 24.30 8.79
N ALA A 28 9.58 23.05 8.31
CA ALA A 28 10.41 22.59 7.20
C ALA A 28 10.18 23.42 5.94
N THR A 29 8.92 23.76 5.63
CA THR A 29 8.59 24.63 4.50
C THR A 29 9.14 26.04 4.70
N LEU A 30 8.99 26.62 5.90
CA LEU A 30 9.45 27.98 6.19
C LEU A 30 10.99 28.11 6.17
N VAL A 31 11.69 27.11 6.68
CA VAL A 31 13.16 27.09 6.80
C VAL A 31 13.81 26.65 5.49
N SER A 32 13.37 25.52 4.91
CA SER A 32 14.06 24.88 3.78
C SER A 32 13.82 25.61 2.47
N SER A 33 12.65 26.25 2.28
CA SER A 33 12.37 27.04 1.07
C SER A 33 13.32 28.23 0.89
N ARG A 34 14.01 28.65 1.96
CA ARG A 34 14.99 29.76 1.93
C ARG A 34 16.44 29.29 1.77
N LEU A 35 16.72 28.03 2.09
CA LEU A 35 18.09 27.54 2.30
C LEU A 35 18.51 26.41 1.36
N THR A 36 17.55 25.77 0.68
CA THR A 36 17.81 24.57 -0.13
C THR A 36 17.14 24.68 -1.49
N SER A 37 17.65 23.93 -2.47
CA SER A 37 17.05 23.87 -3.80
C SER A 37 15.67 23.20 -3.77
N THR A 38 14.82 23.56 -4.73
CA THR A 38 13.49 22.95 -4.91
C THR A 38 13.54 21.43 -5.02
N SER A 39 14.58 20.90 -5.67
CA SER A 39 14.81 19.46 -5.80
C SER A 39 14.99 18.73 -4.46
N THR A 40 15.45 19.43 -3.42
CA THR A 40 15.69 18.82 -2.11
C THR A 40 14.52 19.04 -1.16
N PHE A 41 13.96 20.25 -1.08
CA PHE A 41 12.90 20.49 -0.09
C PHE A 41 11.52 20.01 -0.53
N TYR A 42 11.21 20.00 -1.83
CA TYR A 42 9.87 19.66 -2.31
C TYR A 42 9.47 18.21 -1.99
N PRO A 43 10.29 17.18 -2.31
CA PRO A 43 9.96 15.80 -1.95
C PRO A 43 9.76 15.60 -0.45
N VAL A 44 10.62 16.22 0.37
CA VAL A 44 10.51 16.18 1.85
C VAL A 44 9.20 16.83 2.31
N THR A 45 8.83 17.96 1.72
CA THR A 45 7.57 18.66 2.07
C THR A 45 6.35 17.83 1.70
N VAL A 46 6.34 17.24 0.50
CA VAL A 46 5.25 16.35 0.05
C VAL A 46 5.17 15.11 0.95
N GLN A 47 6.29 14.50 1.30
CA GLN A 47 6.36 13.36 2.23
C GLN A 47 5.75 13.71 3.60
N LEU A 48 6.08 14.88 4.15
CA LEU A 48 5.50 15.35 5.41
C LEU A 48 3.99 15.58 5.28
N PHE A 49 3.51 16.14 4.17
CA PHE A 49 2.08 16.27 3.93
C PHE A 49 1.36 14.92 3.85
N VAL A 50 1.95 13.93 3.20
CA VAL A 50 1.39 12.57 3.16
C VAL A 50 1.23 12.00 4.57
N TYR A 51 2.26 12.10 5.41
CA TYR A 51 2.21 11.65 6.80
C TYR A 51 1.17 12.44 7.61
N THR A 52 1.09 13.76 7.40
CA THR A 52 0.05 14.60 7.99
C THR A 52 -1.34 14.13 7.58
N PHE A 53 -1.60 13.89 6.30
CA PHE A 53 -2.93 13.46 5.84
C PHE A 53 -3.28 12.04 6.31
N ALA A 54 -2.32 11.11 6.30
CA ALA A 54 -2.52 9.77 6.84
C ALA A 54 -2.89 9.81 8.33
N GLY A 55 -2.18 10.63 9.12
CA GLY A 55 -2.44 10.82 10.55
C GLY A 55 -3.75 11.57 10.83
N LEU A 56 -3.97 12.73 10.18
CA LEU A 56 -5.13 13.58 10.44
C LEU A 56 -6.41 12.99 9.86
N ILE A 57 -6.45 12.69 8.56
CA ILE A 57 -7.66 12.18 7.91
C ILE A 57 -7.88 10.74 8.37
N GLY A 58 -6.88 9.87 8.20
CA GLY A 58 -6.98 8.46 8.58
C GLY A 58 -7.23 8.28 10.08
N GLY A 59 -6.49 9.00 10.93
CA GLY A 59 -6.67 8.99 12.38
C GLY A 59 -8.03 9.52 12.81
N SER A 60 -8.54 10.60 12.22
CA SER A 60 -9.88 11.13 12.55
C SER A 60 -11.01 10.17 12.17
N PHE A 61 -10.95 9.56 10.98
CA PHE A 61 -11.94 8.56 10.56
C PHE A 61 -11.91 7.31 11.47
N CYS A 62 -10.72 6.84 11.84
CA CYS A 62 -10.56 5.75 12.80
C CYS A 62 -11.08 6.14 14.18
N LEU A 63 -10.79 7.36 14.66
CA LEU A 63 -11.24 7.86 15.95
C LEU A 63 -12.77 7.93 16.02
N TYR A 64 -13.40 8.49 14.99
CA TYR A 64 -14.85 8.50 14.83
C TYR A 64 -15.43 7.08 14.93
N HIS A 65 -14.86 6.13 14.20
CA HIS A 65 -15.35 4.75 14.21
C HIS A 65 -15.07 4.01 15.53
N SER A 66 -13.99 4.33 16.24
CA SER A 66 -13.64 3.80 17.56
C SER A 66 -14.61 4.31 18.64
N ILE A 67 -14.91 5.61 18.66
CA ILE A 67 -15.92 6.21 19.56
C ILE A 67 -17.29 5.54 19.32
N ARG A 68 -17.68 5.37 18.06
CA ARG A 68 -18.92 4.65 17.70
C ARG A 68 -18.90 3.18 18.12
N ALA A 69 -17.72 2.54 18.15
CA ALA A 69 -17.60 1.16 18.59
C ALA A 69 -17.81 1.01 20.10
N ILE A 70 -17.25 1.94 20.88
CA ILE A 70 -17.36 1.95 22.35
C ILE A 70 -18.80 2.29 22.77
N THR A 71 -19.46 3.20 22.06
CA THR A 71 -20.86 3.59 22.31
C THR A 71 -21.90 2.59 21.76
N GLY A 72 -21.47 1.41 21.30
CA GLY A 72 -22.37 0.36 20.81
C GLY A 72 -23.02 0.65 19.45
N GLN A 73 -22.62 1.71 18.75
CA GLN A 73 -23.21 2.06 17.46
C GLN A 73 -22.65 1.21 16.31
N PRO A 74 -23.52 0.67 15.43
CA PRO A 74 -23.09 -0.14 14.29
C PRO A 74 -22.42 0.71 13.21
N SER A 75 -21.50 0.11 12.46
CA SER A 75 -20.90 0.69 11.26
C SER A 75 -21.62 0.17 10.00
N ARG A 76 -21.78 1.02 8.99
CA ARG A 76 -22.44 0.65 7.74
C ARG A 76 -21.55 -0.30 6.93
N THR A 77 -22.19 -1.12 6.10
CA THR A 77 -21.49 -1.97 5.14
C THR A 77 -20.69 -1.12 4.16
N LEU A 78 -19.48 -1.58 3.82
CA LEU A 78 -18.63 -0.90 2.87
C LEU A 78 -19.26 -0.96 1.47
N LYS A 79 -19.49 0.20 0.86
CA LYS A 79 -19.92 0.34 -0.52
C LYS A 79 -19.17 1.50 -1.14
N LEU A 80 -18.48 1.23 -2.24
CA LEU A 80 -17.73 2.23 -3.00
C LEU A 80 -18.35 2.44 -4.38
N PRO A 81 -18.09 3.60 -5.03
CA PRO A 81 -18.46 3.84 -6.42
C PRO A 81 -17.87 2.79 -7.38
N ALA A 82 -18.38 2.75 -8.61
CA ALA A 82 -17.86 1.84 -9.62
C ALA A 82 -16.42 2.21 -10.02
N PHE A 83 -15.58 1.19 -10.25
CA PHE A 83 -14.16 1.38 -10.57
C PHE A 83 -13.87 2.28 -11.77
N TRP A 84 -14.76 2.29 -12.77
CA TRP A 84 -14.62 3.15 -13.95
C TRP A 84 -14.61 4.64 -13.63
N ILE A 85 -15.24 5.07 -12.52
CA ILE A 85 -15.23 6.48 -12.10
C ILE A 85 -13.81 6.87 -11.69
N PHE A 86 -13.16 6.04 -10.85
CA PHE A 86 -11.80 6.27 -10.42
C PHE A 86 -10.80 6.14 -11.57
N LEU A 87 -11.03 5.18 -12.48
CA LEU A 87 -10.19 5.05 -13.69
C LEU A 87 -10.29 6.30 -14.57
N ALA A 88 -11.51 6.79 -14.83
CA ALA A 88 -11.70 8.01 -15.62
C ALA A 88 -11.03 9.22 -14.96
N CYS A 89 -11.18 9.39 -13.65
CA CYS A 89 -10.50 10.45 -12.92
C CYS A 89 -8.97 10.32 -13.01
N TYR A 90 -8.43 9.10 -12.90
CA TYR A 90 -7.00 8.85 -13.07
C TYR A 90 -6.51 9.23 -14.46
N LEU A 91 -7.22 8.80 -15.51
CA LEU A 91 -6.87 9.13 -16.89
C LEU A 91 -6.88 10.65 -17.14
N VAL A 92 -7.84 11.38 -16.54
CA VAL A 92 -7.87 12.84 -16.60
C VAL A 92 -6.68 13.44 -15.85
N THR A 93 -6.36 12.99 -14.64
CA THR A 93 -5.20 13.46 -13.88
C THR A 93 -3.89 13.25 -14.64
N LEU A 94 -3.72 12.07 -15.25
CA LEU A 94 -2.54 11.76 -16.04
C LEU A 94 -2.47 12.59 -17.32
N ALA A 95 -3.60 12.75 -18.04
CA ALA A 95 -3.64 13.59 -19.24
C ALA A 95 -3.27 15.05 -18.92
N VAL A 96 -3.80 15.62 -17.84
CA VAL A 96 -3.41 16.95 -17.36
C VAL A 96 -1.91 17.01 -17.05
N GLY A 97 -1.38 16.01 -16.35
CA GLY A 97 0.05 15.95 -16.04
C GLY A 97 0.95 15.90 -17.27
N LEU A 98 0.61 15.04 -18.24
CA LEU A 98 1.36 14.91 -19.50
C LEU A 98 1.28 16.18 -20.34
N ILE A 99 0.13 16.87 -20.38
CA ILE A 99 -0.02 18.16 -21.06
C ILE A 99 0.85 19.24 -20.39
N LEU A 100 0.82 19.31 -19.07
CA LEU A 100 1.67 20.25 -18.32
C LEU A 100 3.15 19.95 -18.56
N GLN A 101 3.53 18.69 -18.67
CA GLN A 101 4.90 18.30 -18.96
C GLN A 101 5.32 18.66 -20.39
N ALA A 102 4.49 18.35 -21.39
CA ALA A 102 4.74 18.69 -22.79
C ALA A 102 4.82 20.21 -23.04
N THR A 103 4.18 21.02 -22.17
CA THR A 103 4.21 22.48 -22.23
C THR A 103 5.27 23.11 -21.30
N HIS A 104 6.11 22.29 -20.66
CA HIS A 104 7.13 22.72 -19.67
C HIS A 104 6.56 23.48 -18.45
N GLN A 105 5.31 23.19 -18.09
CA GLN A 105 4.57 23.79 -16.97
C GLN A 105 4.34 22.82 -15.80
N ALA A 106 4.86 21.58 -15.85
CA ALA A 106 4.65 20.53 -14.85
C ALA A 106 4.91 20.95 -13.39
N VAL A 107 5.85 21.89 -13.19
CA VAL A 107 6.24 22.41 -11.87
C VAL A 107 6.06 23.93 -11.74
N SER A 108 5.29 24.54 -12.64
CA SER A 108 5.03 25.99 -12.66
C SER A 108 4.32 26.50 -11.41
N PHE A 109 3.47 25.66 -10.79
CA PHE A 109 2.77 25.96 -9.54
C PHE A 109 2.76 24.72 -8.63
N LEU A 110 3.77 24.64 -7.76
CA LEU A 110 4.02 23.49 -6.89
C LEU A 110 2.79 23.02 -6.08
N PRO A 111 1.93 23.89 -5.51
CA PRO A 111 0.74 23.43 -4.80
C PRO A 111 -0.24 22.64 -5.69
N ALA A 112 -0.44 23.05 -6.95
CA ALA A 112 -1.27 22.27 -7.87
C ALA A 112 -0.58 20.97 -8.28
N THR A 113 0.74 20.99 -8.49
CA THR A 113 1.52 19.78 -8.74
C THR A 113 1.34 18.78 -7.60
N THR A 114 1.46 19.20 -6.34
CA THR A 114 1.21 18.34 -5.17
C THR A 114 -0.19 17.71 -5.19
N VAL A 115 -1.23 18.50 -5.50
CA VAL A 115 -2.59 17.96 -5.60
C VAL A 115 -2.68 16.88 -6.69
N LEU A 116 -2.12 17.13 -7.87
CA LEU A 116 -2.12 16.17 -8.96
C LEU A 116 -1.36 14.89 -8.61
N ILE A 117 -0.23 15.00 -7.91
CA ILE A 117 0.53 13.85 -7.40
C ILE A 117 -0.34 12.99 -6.46
N PHE A 118 -1.05 13.62 -5.51
CA PHE A 118 -1.95 12.90 -4.61
C PHE A 118 -3.06 12.17 -5.38
N LEU A 119 -3.68 12.86 -6.34
CA LEU A 119 -4.74 12.28 -7.17
C LEU A 119 -4.21 11.11 -8.03
N ALA A 120 -2.98 11.24 -8.55
CA ALA A 120 -2.32 10.22 -9.35
C ALA A 120 -2.00 8.95 -8.54
N ALA A 121 -1.83 9.03 -7.22
CA ALA A 121 -1.72 7.87 -6.34
C ALA A 121 -3.09 7.33 -5.88
N ILE A 122 -4.03 8.21 -5.52
CA ILE A 122 -5.33 7.84 -4.95
C ILE A 122 -6.22 7.11 -5.96
N PHE A 123 -6.36 7.65 -7.17
CA PHE A 123 -7.30 7.10 -8.14
C PHE A 123 -6.95 5.69 -8.64
N PRO A 124 -5.69 5.32 -8.97
CA PRO A 124 -5.40 3.94 -9.34
C PRO A 124 -5.61 2.97 -8.17
N ALA A 125 -5.21 3.33 -6.95
CA ALA A 125 -5.46 2.52 -5.75
C ALA A 125 -6.96 2.23 -5.55
N LEU A 126 -7.82 3.26 -5.65
CA LEU A 126 -9.27 3.10 -5.56
C LEU A 126 -9.87 2.32 -6.74
N THR A 127 -9.33 2.48 -7.94
CA THR A 127 -9.74 1.71 -9.12
C THR A 127 -9.54 0.21 -8.86
N LEU A 128 -8.38 -0.17 -8.34
CA LEU A 128 -8.04 -1.56 -8.05
C LEU A 128 -8.92 -2.16 -6.94
N LEU A 129 -9.08 -1.43 -5.83
CA LEU A 129 -9.94 -1.87 -4.73
C LEU A 129 -11.37 -2.13 -5.19
N THR A 130 -11.94 -1.17 -5.92
CA THR A 130 -13.33 -1.25 -6.37
C THR A 130 -13.52 -2.25 -7.50
N LEU A 131 -12.51 -2.50 -8.33
CA LEU A 131 -12.48 -3.61 -9.27
C LEU A 131 -12.54 -4.96 -8.53
N GLY A 132 -11.71 -5.15 -7.51
CA GLY A 132 -11.72 -6.35 -6.65
C GLY A 132 -13.08 -6.59 -6.00
N MET A 133 -13.63 -5.57 -5.34
CA MET A 133 -14.97 -5.63 -4.74
C MET A 133 -16.05 -5.98 -5.78
N ARG A 134 -15.97 -5.43 -6.99
CA ARG A 134 -16.93 -5.71 -8.07
C ARG A 134 -16.82 -7.15 -8.57
N LEU A 135 -15.62 -7.69 -8.68
CA LEU A 135 -15.40 -9.09 -9.07
C LEU A 135 -15.96 -10.07 -8.03
N LEU A 136 -15.91 -9.68 -6.74
CA LEU A 136 -16.43 -10.46 -5.61
C LEU A 136 -17.91 -10.23 -5.32
N ARG A 137 -18.63 -9.38 -6.08
CA ARG A 137 -20.03 -8.99 -5.77
C ARG A 137 -21.03 -10.15 -5.68
N ARG A 138 -20.71 -11.28 -6.33
CA ARG A 138 -21.56 -12.49 -6.35
C ARG A 138 -21.28 -13.43 -5.17
N ALA A 139 -20.16 -13.27 -4.48
CA ALA A 139 -19.87 -14.02 -3.26
C ALA A 139 -20.62 -13.39 -2.08
N ARG A 140 -21.10 -14.21 -1.15
CA ARG A 140 -21.74 -13.75 0.09
C ARG A 140 -20.66 -13.42 1.13
N TRP A 141 -20.19 -12.18 1.12
CA TRP A 141 -19.27 -11.64 2.12
C TRP A 141 -19.65 -10.19 2.42
N SER A 142 -19.17 -9.66 3.54
CA SER A 142 -19.32 -8.25 3.84
C SER A 142 -18.18 -7.77 4.72
N THR A 143 -17.91 -6.48 4.65
CA THR A 143 -17.13 -5.78 5.67
C THR A 143 -17.77 -4.41 5.93
N SER A 144 -17.25 -3.69 6.92
CA SER A 144 -17.78 -2.38 7.31
C SER A 144 -16.78 -1.27 7.04
N TRP A 145 -17.28 -0.04 6.91
CA TRP A 145 -16.44 1.16 6.85
C TRP A 145 -15.43 1.22 7.99
N ARG A 146 -15.83 0.82 9.20
CA ARG A 146 -14.96 0.79 10.38
C ARG A 146 -13.72 -0.10 10.16
N ARG A 147 -13.92 -1.31 9.63
CA ARG A 147 -12.83 -2.27 9.41
C ARG A 147 -11.94 -1.83 8.24
N PHE A 148 -12.57 -1.35 7.17
CA PHE A 148 -11.89 -0.79 6.01
C PHE A 148 -10.98 0.39 6.38
N THR A 149 -11.51 1.40 7.07
CA THR A 149 -10.71 2.58 7.47
C THR A 149 -9.60 2.20 8.42
N LEU A 150 -9.85 1.28 9.36
CA LEU A 150 -8.80 0.81 10.26
C LEU A 150 -7.66 0.16 9.47
N ALA A 151 -7.99 -0.74 8.54
CA ALA A 151 -6.98 -1.41 7.72
C ALA A 151 -6.19 -0.41 6.86
N LEU A 152 -6.88 0.43 6.09
CA LEU A 152 -6.26 1.46 5.24
C LEU A 152 -5.36 2.40 6.03
N THR A 153 -5.87 2.99 7.11
CA THR A 153 -5.09 3.89 7.96
C THR A 153 -3.91 3.16 8.60
N SER A 154 -4.09 1.93 9.07
CA SER A 154 -3.01 1.17 9.70
C SER A 154 -1.85 0.88 8.75
N GLY A 155 -2.13 0.62 7.46
CA GLY A 155 -1.09 0.48 6.45
C GLY A 155 -0.37 1.79 6.18
N ALA A 156 -1.12 2.88 6.03
CA ALA A 156 -0.59 4.23 5.78
C ALA A 156 0.17 4.85 6.97
N THR A 157 0.00 4.33 8.19
CA THR A 157 0.69 4.84 9.38
C THR A 157 1.59 3.79 10.01
N MET A 158 1.02 2.85 10.75
CA MET A 158 1.77 1.84 11.50
C MET A 158 2.62 0.95 10.58
N GLY A 159 2.08 0.52 9.44
CA GLY A 159 2.82 -0.26 8.45
C GLY A 159 4.09 0.45 7.98
N ILE A 160 3.94 1.70 7.54
CA ILE A 160 5.07 2.57 7.14
C ILE A 160 6.05 2.78 8.29
N LEU A 161 5.57 3.11 9.49
CA LEU A 161 6.45 3.37 10.64
C LEU A 161 7.30 2.15 10.99
N VAL A 162 6.68 0.97 11.07
CA VAL A 162 7.40 -0.27 11.42
C VAL A 162 8.35 -0.67 10.29
N ALA A 163 7.93 -0.58 9.02
CA ALA A 163 8.81 -0.83 7.87
C ALA A 163 10.04 0.07 7.90
N MET A 164 9.84 1.38 8.03
CA MET A 164 10.90 2.38 8.07
C MET A 164 11.89 2.12 9.21
N LEU A 165 11.42 1.77 10.42
CA LEU A 165 12.30 1.47 11.55
C LEU A 165 13.14 0.20 11.32
N LEU A 166 12.53 -0.85 10.75
CA LEU A 166 13.21 -2.12 10.48
C LEU A 166 14.20 -1.99 9.32
N GLU A 167 13.85 -1.26 8.27
CA GLU A 167 14.73 -0.97 7.13
C GLU A 167 15.90 -0.06 7.52
N LEU A 168 15.65 0.96 8.36
CA LEU A 168 16.72 1.77 8.93
C LEU A 168 17.66 0.91 9.77
N SER A 169 17.11 0.02 10.60
CA SER A 169 17.91 -0.90 11.41
C SER A 169 18.75 -1.84 10.55
N ALA A 170 18.16 -2.39 9.48
CA ALA A 170 18.87 -3.23 8.51
C ALA A 170 19.98 -2.45 7.80
N SER A 171 19.71 -1.20 7.40
CA SER A 171 20.68 -0.32 6.75
C SER A 171 21.86 0.02 7.67
N LEU A 172 21.58 0.34 8.94
CA LEU A 172 22.62 0.62 9.94
C LEU A 172 23.46 -0.63 10.27
N LEU A 173 22.84 -1.81 10.34
CA LEU A 173 23.56 -3.06 10.53
C LEU A 173 24.50 -3.35 9.35
N MET A 174 24.02 -3.14 8.12
CA MET A 174 24.83 -3.32 6.92
C MET A 174 25.95 -2.28 6.81
N GLU A 175 25.68 -1.02 7.17
CA GLU A 175 26.69 0.05 7.28
C GLU A 175 27.81 -0.36 8.25
N ALA A 176 27.46 -0.83 9.44
CA ALA A 176 28.44 -1.27 10.44
C ALA A 176 29.30 -2.46 9.96
N SER A 177 28.77 -3.30 9.06
CA SER A 177 29.46 -4.48 8.53
C SER A 177 30.30 -4.23 7.28
N SER A 178 29.90 -3.29 6.43
CA SER A 178 30.44 -3.13 5.07
C SER A 178 30.96 -1.73 4.75
N GLY A 179 30.53 -0.71 5.50
CA GLY A 179 30.85 0.70 5.28
C GLY A 179 30.26 1.29 3.99
N ALA A 180 29.93 2.57 4.02
CA ALA A 180 29.48 3.35 2.85
C ALA A 180 28.13 2.94 2.23
N VAL A 181 27.33 2.12 2.93
CA VAL A 181 25.95 1.79 2.54
C VAL A 181 25.09 3.05 2.55
N LEU A 182 25.14 3.84 3.62
CA LEU A 182 24.34 5.06 3.74
C LEU A 182 24.75 6.11 2.70
N SER A 183 26.05 6.26 2.44
CA SER A 183 26.54 7.19 1.42
C SER A 183 26.18 6.72 0.01
N CYS A 184 26.19 5.41 -0.26
CA CYS A 184 25.70 4.87 -1.53
C CYS A 184 24.19 5.02 -1.70
N LEU A 185 23.40 4.84 -0.64
CA LEU A 185 21.95 5.05 -0.67
C LEU A 185 21.61 6.52 -0.95
N SER A 186 22.37 7.47 -0.39
CA SER A 186 22.13 8.89 -0.63
C SER A 186 22.66 9.35 -2.00
N ASP A 187 23.78 8.80 -2.45
CA ASP A 187 24.36 9.09 -3.75
C ASP A 187 24.99 7.82 -4.37
N PRO A 188 24.23 7.10 -5.22
CA PRO A 188 24.73 5.91 -5.92
C PRO A 188 25.91 6.17 -6.85
N SER A 189 26.13 7.44 -7.24
CA SER A 189 27.25 7.86 -8.09
C SER A 189 28.54 8.14 -7.30
N SER A 190 28.43 8.21 -5.97
CA SER A 190 29.57 8.45 -5.09
C SER A 190 30.70 7.43 -5.31
N PRO A 191 31.98 7.84 -5.31
CA PRO A 191 33.11 6.92 -5.35
C PRO A 191 33.12 5.89 -4.22
N ALA A 192 32.44 6.20 -3.10
CA ALA A 192 32.27 5.28 -1.98
C ALA A 192 31.34 4.10 -2.33
N CYS A 193 30.46 4.25 -3.33
CA CYS A 193 29.56 3.20 -3.79
C CYS A 193 30.25 2.23 -4.77
N GLN A 194 31.21 1.47 -4.23
CA GLN A 194 31.94 0.42 -4.94
C GLN A 194 31.03 -0.80 -5.24
N THR A 195 31.49 -1.70 -6.10
CA THR A 195 30.75 -2.90 -6.51
C THR A 195 30.19 -3.71 -5.32
N ARG A 196 30.99 -3.92 -4.26
CA ARG A 196 30.54 -4.65 -3.07
C ARG A 196 29.38 -3.92 -2.37
N THR A 197 29.50 -2.62 -2.16
CA THR A 197 28.47 -1.79 -1.50
C THR A 197 27.19 -1.74 -2.34
N ARG A 198 27.30 -1.67 -3.68
CA ARG A 198 26.16 -1.79 -4.60
C ARG A 198 25.41 -3.10 -4.41
N PHE A 199 26.12 -4.22 -4.32
CA PHE A 199 25.49 -5.51 -4.06
C PHE A 199 24.76 -5.54 -2.71
N VAL A 200 25.34 -4.94 -1.66
CA VAL A 200 24.68 -4.83 -0.35
C VAL A 200 23.41 -3.98 -0.42
N VAL A 201 23.46 -2.83 -1.11
CA VAL A 201 22.28 -1.97 -1.33
C VAL A 201 21.20 -2.70 -2.14
N LEU A 202 21.59 -3.48 -3.16
CA LEU A 202 20.64 -4.30 -3.92
C LEU A 202 20.02 -5.40 -3.06
N ILE A 203 20.77 -6.03 -2.15
CA ILE A 203 20.21 -7.00 -1.19
C ILE A 203 19.21 -6.30 -0.26
N LEU A 204 19.52 -5.09 0.22
CA LEU A 204 18.58 -4.32 1.03
C LEU A 204 17.28 -4.04 0.26
N ALA A 205 17.38 -3.56 -0.98
CA ALA A 205 16.22 -3.18 -1.79
C ALA A 205 15.40 -4.37 -2.31
N ILE A 206 16.04 -5.47 -2.71
CA ILE A 206 15.39 -6.60 -3.39
C ILE A 206 14.98 -7.71 -2.41
N VAL A 207 15.68 -7.82 -1.27
CA VAL A 207 15.44 -8.91 -0.30
C VAL A 207 14.92 -8.36 1.02
N ALA A 208 15.66 -7.46 1.67
CA ALA A 208 15.31 -7.02 3.02
C ALA A 208 14.01 -6.19 3.04
N ALA A 209 13.88 -5.18 2.18
CA ALA A 209 12.69 -4.35 2.11
C ALA A 209 11.42 -5.16 1.79
N PRO A 210 11.35 -5.99 0.74
CA PRO A 210 10.20 -6.87 0.49
C PRO A 210 9.84 -7.79 1.66
N LEU A 211 10.84 -8.41 2.31
CA LEU A 211 10.60 -9.26 3.48
C LEU A 211 9.98 -8.49 4.64
N ILE A 212 10.52 -7.29 4.92
CA ILE A 212 10.04 -6.41 6.00
C ILE A 212 8.65 -5.92 5.67
N GLU A 213 8.50 -5.26 4.53
CA GLU A 213 7.29 -4.56 4.15
C GLU A 213 6.07 -5.48 4.03
N GLU A 214 6.18 -6.60 3.32
CA GLU A 214 5.05 -7.53 3.16
C GLU A 214 4.63 -8.18 4.48
N SER A 215 5.57 -8.29 5.43
CA SER A 215 5.28 -8.82 6.77
C SER A 215 4.57 -7.81 7.66
N VAL A 216 4.82 -6.51 7.48
CA VAL A 216 4.32 -5.45 8.38
C VAL A 216 3.06 -4.75 7.86
N LYS A 217 2.88 -4.66 6.54
CA LYS A 217 1.72 -4.01 5.88
C LYS A 217 0.38 -4.43 6.50
N PRO A 218 0.05 -5.73 6.62
CA PRO A 218 -1.24 -6.17 7.13
C PRO A 218 -1.33 -6.26 8.66
N LEU A 219 -0.35 -5.81 9.44
CA LEU A 219 -0.37 -5.95 10.92
C LEU A 219 -1.62 -5.34 11.58
N GLY A 220 -2.16 -4.24 11.04
CA GLY A 220 -3.40 -3.68 11.56
C GLY A 220 -4.62 -4.58 11.35
N VAL A 221 -4.59 -5.44 10.33
CA VAL A 221 -5.60 -6.48 10.09
C VAL A 221 -5.45 -7.62 11.10
N ALA A 222 -4.24 -7.91 11.58
CA ALA A 222 -4.04 -8.91 12.64
C ALA A 222 -4.78 -8.55 13.94
N LEU A 223 -4.97 -7.26 14.23
CA LEU A 223 -5.81 -6.79 15.36
C LEU A 223 -7.30 -7.15 15.19
N LEU A 224 -7.74 -7.37 13.94
CA LEU A 224 -9.09 -7.80 13.62
C LEU A 224 -9.23 -9.31 13.49
N SER A 225 -8.11 -10.05 13.52
CA SER A 225 -8.02 -11.47 13.17
C SER A 225 -9.18 -12.30 13.74
N GLY A 226 -9.40 -12.30 15.06
CA GLY A 226 -10.50 -13.01 15.73
C GLY A 226 -11.95 -12.61 15.37
N ARG A 227 -12.16 -11.69 14.44
CA ARG A 227 -13.48 -11.17 14.02
C ARG A 227 -13.67 -11.14 12.51
N ILE A 228 -12.68 -11.63 11.76
CA ILE A 228 -12.77 -11.77 10.30
C ILE A 228 -13.67 -12.97 10.01
N ALA A 229 -14.70 -12.74 9.20
CA ALA A 229 -15.76 -13.72 8.97
C ALA A 229 -15.47 -14.66 7.79
N SER A 230 -14.53 -14.33 6.91
CA SER A 230 -14.21 -15.12 5.71
C SER A 230 -12.83 -14.79 5.16
N GLY A 231 -12.28 -15.68 4.34
CA GLY A 231 -11.04 -15.43 3.60
C GLY A 231 -11.16 -14.25 2.64
N ILE A 232 -12.32 -14.03 2.03
CA ILE A 232 -12.57 -12.84 1.20
C ILE A 232 -12.47 -11.56 2.02
N GLU A 233 -13.06 -11.52 3.22
CA GLU A 233 -12.92 -10.37 4.10
C GLU A 233 -11.47 -10.16 4.52
N ALA A 234 -10.73 -11.23 4.86
CA ALA A 234 -9.30 -11.15 5.18
C ALA A 234 -8.50 -10.52 4.04
N PHE A 235 -8.71 -11.01 2.82
CA PHE A 235 -8.05 -10.53 1.61
C PHE A 235 -8.34 -9.04 1.35
N ILE A 236 -9.62 -8.62 1.44
CA ILE A 236 -10.00 -7.23 1.19
C ILE A 236 -9.46 -6.28 2.27
N LEU A 237 -9.45 -6.69 3.53
CA LEU A 237 -8.85 -5.88 4.60
C LEU A 237 -7.32 -5.82 4.46
N GLY A 238 -6.66 -6.93 4.12
CA GLY A 238 -5.24 -6.95 3.80
C GLY A 238 -4.90 -6.04 2.63
N MET A 239 -5.66 -6.14 1.53
CA MET A 239 -5.53 -5.27 0.37
C MET A 239 -5.72 -3.80 0.74
N SER A 240 -6.68 -3.49 1.60
CA SER A 240 -6.90 -2.12 2.08
C SER A 240 -5.68 -1.60 2.85
N ALA A 241 -5.06 -2.42 3.70
CA ALA A 241 -3.83 -2.03 4.39
C ALA A 241 -2.66 -1.84 3.42
N GLY A 242 -2.48 -2.75 2.47
CA GLY A 242 -1.48 -2.62 1.41
C GLY A 242 -1.65 -1.34 0.58
N LEU A 243 -2.89 -1.00 0.20
CA LEU A 243 -3.19 0.25 -0.49
C LEU A 243 -2.91 1.48 0.38
N GLY A 244 -3.11 1.40 1.69
CA GLY A 244 -2.73 2.48 2.60
C GLY A 244 -1.22 2.75 2.57
N PHE A 245 -0.42 1.68 2.55
CA PHE A 245 1.03 1.76 2.39
C PHE A 245 1.42 2.32 1.01
N ASP A 246 0.81 1.79 -0.07
CA ASP A 246 1.00 2.26 -1.44
C ASP A 246 0.75 3.76 -1.61
N LEU A 247 -0.32 4.29 -1.01
CA LEU A 247 -0.61 5.72 -1.10
C LEU A 247 0.55 6.56 -0.57
N VAL A 248 1.16 6.14 0.54
CA VAL A 248 2.27 6.87 1.12
C VAL A 248 3.48 6.79 0.22
N GLU A 249 3.89 5.57 -0.12
CA GLU A 249 5.10 5.31 -0.87
C GLU A 249 5.04 5.86 -2.30
N THR A 250 3.92 5.65 -3.00
CA THR A 250 3.74 6.12 -4.38
C THR A 250 3.73 7.64 -4.47
N ILE A 251 3.10 8.35 -3.53
CA ILE A 251 3.20 9.82 -3.48
C ILE A 251 4.66 10.24 -3.26
N SER A 252 5.40 9.56 -2.39
CA SER A 252 6.82 9.84 -2.15
C SER A 252 7.67 9.66 -3.40
N TYR A 253 7.55 8.52 -4.10
CA TYR A 253 8.28 8.29 -5.36
C TYR A 253 7.97 9.33 -6.42
N ILE A 254 6.69 9.63 -6.65
CA ILE A 254 6.29 10.65 -7.61
C ILE A 254 6.86 12.03 -7.22
N SER A 255 6.89 12.34 -5.92
CA SER A 255 7.46 13.60 -5.42
C SER A 255 8.98 13.69 -5.56
N MET A 256 9.71 12.57 -5.44
CA MET A 256 11.17 12.55 -5.66
C MET A 256 11.50 12.89 -7.12
N GLY A 257 10.69 12.41 -8.07
CA GLY A 257 10.76 12.77 -9.47
C GLY A 257 9.91 14.00 -9.86
N TYR A 258 9.77 15.00 -8.98
CA TYR A 258 8.78 16.08 -9.17
C TYR A 258 8.84 16.83 -10.50
N SER A 259 10.04 17.00 -11.09
CA SER A 259 10.20 17.66 -12.39
C SER A 259 9.60 16.86 -13.55
N ASP A 260 9.44 15.54 -13.34
CA ASP A 260 8.98 14.54 -14.28
C ASP A 260 7.83 13.71 -13.66
N TRP A 261 7.05 14.34 -12.78
CA TRP A 261 6.13 13.62 -11.88
C TRP A 261 5.07 12.81 -12.63
N ALA A 262 4.63 13.27 -13.81
CA ALA A 262 3.60 12.59 -14.58
C ALA A 262 4.12 11.29 -15.20
N HIS A 263 5.37 11.29 -15.67
CA HIS A 263 6.07 10.07 -16.10
C HIS A 263 6.25 9.10 -14.95
N VAL A 264 6.75 9.58 -13.80
CA VAL A 264 6.92 8.72 -12.62
C VAL A 264 5.58 8.14 -12.14
N ALA A 265 4.50 8.95 -12.18
CA ALA A 265 3.15 8.50 -11.86
C ALA A 265 2.65 7.42 -12.82
N LEU A 266 3.01 7.51 -14.11
CA LEU A 266 2.68 6.49 -15.10
C LEU A 266 3.40 5.16 -14.79
N VAL A 267 4.71 5.20 -14.53
CA VAL A 267 5.49 3.99 -14.17
C VAL A 267 4.97 3.37 -12.85
N ARG A 268 4.52 4.20 -11.90
CA ARG A 268 3.98 3.77 -10.60
C ARG A 268 2.51 3.31 -10.64
N THR A 269 1.81 3.36 -11.78
CA THR A 269 0.39 2.95 -11.89
C THR A 269 0.11 1.57 -11.28
N GLY A 270 1.06 0.64 -11.43
CA GLY A 270 0.96 -0.73 -10.94
C GLY A 270 1.26 -0.93 -9.45
N ALA A 271 1.74 0.09 -8.74
CA ALA A 271 2.16 -0.05 -7.34
C ALA A 271 0.99 -0.49 -6.44
N GLY A 272 -0.22 0.01 -6.68
CA GLY A 272 -1.40 -0.45 -5.94
C GLY A 272 -1.70 -1.95 -6.11
N LEU A 273 -1.35 -2.55 -7.26
CA LEU A 273 -1.42 -4.01 -7.44
C LEU A 273 -0.33 -4.69 -6.62
N LEU A 274 0.89 -4.15 -6.62
CA LEU A 274 2.00 -4.68 -5.84
C LEU A 274 1.66 -4.75 -4.35
N HIS A 275 1.42 -3.60 -3.70
CA HIS A 275 1.20 -3.55 -2.26
C HIS A 275 -0.17 -4.11 -1.87
N GLY A 276 -1.22 -3.80 -2.66
CA GLY A 276 -2.58 -4.25 -2.38
C GLY A 276 -2.74 -5.77 -2.52
N LEU A 277 -2.26 -6.37 -3.61
CA LEU A 277 -2.32 -7.82 -3.78
C LEU A 277 -1.42 -8.54 -2.77
N GLY A 278 -0.19 -8.05 -2.56
CA GLY A 278 0.76 -8.63 -1.60
C GLY A 278 0.19 -8.70 -0.19
N ALA A 279 -0.24 -7.56 0.37
CA ALA A 279 -0.83 -7.49 1.70
C ALA A 279 -2.16 -8.27 1.81
N GLY A 280 -2.96 -8.29 0.73
CA GLY A 280 -4.17 -9.10 0.64
C GLY A 280 -3.88 -10.60 0.76
N MET A 281 -2.86 -11.08 0.07
CA MET A 281 -2.42 -12.47 0.13
C MET A 281 -1.86 -12.82 1.52
N VAL A 282 -1.02 -11.98 2.12
CA VAL A 282 -0.50 -12.22 3.47
C VAL A 282 -1.65 -12.32 4.50
N ALA A 283 -2.62 -11.40 4.45
CA ALA A 283 -3.78 -11.45 5.35
C ALA A 283 -4.66 -12.69 5.12
N LEU A 284 -4.85 -13.11 3.86
CA LEU A 284 -5.53 -14.36 3.51
C LEU A 284 -4.77 -15.58 4.05
N GLY A 285 -3.44 -15.59 3.96
CA GLY A 285 -2.58 -16.62 4.50
C GLY A 285 -2.70 -16.73 6.03
N TRP A 286 -2.73 -15.60 6.73
CA TRP A 286 -2.98 -15.57 8.18
C TRP A 286 -4.36 -16.10 8.55
N TYR A 287 -5.39 -15.78 7.76
CA TYR A 287 -6.73 -16.34 7.95
C TYR A 287 -6.71 -17.87 7.84
N TYR A 288 -6.07 -18.44 6.83
CA TYR A 288 -5.92 -19.91 6.71
C TYR A 288 -5.03 -20.54 7.79
N LEU A 289 -4.13 -19.77 8.39
CA LEU A 289 -3.26 -20.26 9.45
C LEU A 289 -3.95 -20.30 10.81
N PHE A 290 -4.77 -19.28 11.12
CA PHE A 290 -5.29 -19.04 12.47
C PHE A 290 -6.81 -19.22 12.60
N HIS A 291 -7.59 -19.16 11.51
CA HIS A 291 -9.05 -19.13 11.56
C HIS A 291 -9.73 -20.37 11.01
N THR A 292 -9.05 -21.19 10.23
CA THR A 292 -9.62 -22.47 9.78
C THR A 292 -9.43 -23.57 10.81
N LYS A 293 -10.43 -24.47 10.92
CA LYS A 293 -10.42 -25.61 11.85
C LYS A 293 -9.18 -26.50 11.66
N GLU A 294 -8.80 -26.71 10.40
CA GLU A 294 -7.53 -27.32 10.04
C GLU A 294 -6.53 -26.21 9.73
N ARG A 295 -5.44 -26.12 10.50
CA ARG A 295 -4.40 -25.11 10.27
C ARG A 295 -3.73 -25.39 8.93
N ARG A 296 -4.01 -24.55 7.94
CA ARG A 296 -3.53 -24.69 6.56
C ARG A 296 -2.16 -24.02 6.39
N PHE A 297 -1.17 -24.48 7.15
CA PHE A 297 0.17 -23.88 7.23
C PHE A 297 0.84 -23.67 5.87
N ARG A 298 0.69 -24.66 4.96
CA ARG A 298 1.20 -24.59 3.59
C ARG A 298 0.65 -23.39 2.83
N TYR A 299 -0.66 -23.12 2.95
CA TYR A 299 -1.30 -21.98 2.30
C TYR A 299 -0.87 -20.65 2.93
N GLY A 300 -0.74 -20.62 4.27
CA GLY A 300 -0.23 -19.45 4.98
C GLY A 300 1.15 -19.02 4.50
N ILE A 301 2.11 -19.97 4.46
CA ILE A 301 3.45 -19.72 3.94
C ILE A 301 3.44 -19.38 2.46
N ALA A 302 2.69 -20.11 1.63
CA ALA A 302 2.66 -19.87 0.18
C ALA A 302 2.17 -18.45 -0.16
N CYS A 303 1.16 -17.94 0.56
CA CYS A 303 0.67 -16.58 0.35
C CYS A 303 1.71 -15.52 0.72
N TRP A 304 2.46 -15.73 1.81
CA TRP A 304 3.52 -14.82 2.22
C TRP A 304 4.72 -14.86 1.27
N ILE A 305 5.18 -16.05 0.88
CA ILE A 305 6.25 -16.22 -0.12
C ILE A 305 5.84 -15.54 -1.43
N TYR A 306 4.60 -15.73 -1.88
CA TYR A 306 4.09 -15.06 -3.08
C TYR A 306 4.21 -13.54 -2.98
N ALA A 307 3.75 -12.94 -1.88
CA ALA A 307 3.82 -11.48 -1.68
C ALA A 307 5.27 -10.97 -1.70
N VAL A 308 6.18 -11.64 -0.97
CA VAL A 308 7.59 -11.27 -0.91
C VAL A 308 8.26 -11.40 -2.28
N LEU A 309 8.04 -12.51 -3.00
CA LEU A 309 8.63 -12.71 -4.32
C LEU A 309 8.08 -11.74 -5.37
N GLN A 310 6.78 -11.44 -5.30
CA GLN A 310 6.14 -10.44 -6.15
C GLN A 310 6.82 -9.07 -5.99
N HIS A 311 7.05 -8.66 -4.74
CA HIS A 311 7.68 -7.39 -4.43
C HIS A 311 9.18 -7.38 -4.72
N ALA A 312 9.91 -8.43 -4.35
CA ALA A 312 11.31 -8.60 -4.73
C ALA A 312 11.51 -8.50 -6.24
N LEU A 313 10.63 -9.10 -7.04
CA LEU A 313 10.68 -9.02 -8.50
C LEU A 313 10.45 -7.58 -9.00
N TRP A 314 9.47 -6.86 -8.43
CA TRP A 314 9.24 -5.46 -8.77
C TRP A 314 10.46 -4.58 -8.47
N ASN A 315 11.05 -4.72 -7.28
CA ASN A 315 12.23 -3.97 -6.87
C ASN A 315 13.46 -4.35 -7.69
N ALA A 316 13.61 -5.63 -8.07
CA ALA A 316 14.68 -6.08 -8.96
C ALA A 316 14.56 -5.42 -10.34
N CYS A 317 13.34 -5.32 -10.89
CA CYS A 317 13.11 -4.65 -12.17
C CYS A 317 13.46 -3.16 -12.09
N GLY A 318 12.93 -2.45 -11.09
CA GLY A 318 13.16 -1.00 -10.92
C GLY A 318 14.57 -0.61 -10.46
N SER A 319 15.39 -1.58 -10.07
CA SER A 319 16.79 -1.32 -9.68
C SER A 319 17.79 -1.74 -10.74
N LEU A 320 17.36 -2.24 -11.91
CA LEU A 320 18.25 -2.80 -12.94
C LEU A 320 19.42 -1.88 -13.33
N GLU A 321 19.20 -0.57 -13.41
CA GLU A 321 20.26 0.41 -13.71
C GLU A 321 21.34 0.48 -12.62
N ALA A 322 20.99 0.19 -11.37
CA ALA A 322 21.92 0.18 -10.24
C ALA A 322 22.79 -1.10 -10.18
N TRP A 323 22.55 -2.08 -11.07
CA TRP A 323 23.33 -3.32 -11.08
C TRP A 323 24.77 -3.08 -11.56
N PRO A 324 25.75 -3.81 -11.01
CA PRO A 324 27.12 -3.78 -11.51
C PRO A 324 27.23 -4.13 -13.00
N ALA A 325 28.34 -3.72 -13.62
CA ALA A 325 28.63 -4.06 -15.00
C ALA A 325 28.64 -5.59 -15.21
N PRO A 326 28.13 -6.08 -16.37
CA PRO A 326 27.70 -5.29 -17.52
C PRO A 326 26.22 -4.85 -17.49
N VAL A 327 25.41 -5.30 -16.52
CA VAL A 327 23.94 -5.18 -16.56
C VAL A 327 23.48 -3.73 -16.51
N GLY A 328 23.78 -3.00 -15.42
CA GLY A 328 23.29 -1.62 -15.23
C GLY A 328 23.66 -0.68 -16.37
N PRO A 329 24.95 -0.60 -16.79
CA PRO A 329 25.36 0.24 -17.91
C PRO A 329 24.75 -0.16 -19.26
N THR A 330 24.32 -1.41 -19.45
CA THR A 330 23.64 -1.84 -20.68
C THR A 330 22.20 -1.40 -20.66
N VAL A 331 21.51 -1.57 -19.53
CA VAL A 331 20.12 -1.13 -19.32
C VAL A 331 20.00 0.39 -19.48
N ALA A 332 20.88 1.16 -18.82
CA ALA A 332 20.85 2.63 -18.85
C ALA A 332 21.08 3.25 -20.24
N ARG A 333 21.60 2.49 -21.22
CA ARG A 333 21.78 2.96 -22.61
C ARG A 333 20.54 2.73 -23.47
N TRP A 334 19.60 1.90 -23.03
CA TRP A 334 18.44 1.53 -23.81
C TRP A 334 17.28 2.45 -23.46
N GLN A 335 16.68 3.09 -24.47
CA GLN A 335 15.52 3.94 -24.30
C GLN A 335 14.56 3.79 -25.47
N LEU A 336 13.26 3.76 -25.17
CA LEU A 336 12.18 3.87 -26.14
C LEU A 336 11.64 5.30 -26.15
N ASN A 337 11.91 6.04 -27.22
CA ASN A 337 11.45 7.42 -27.36
C ASN A 337 10.08 7.48 -28.06
N LEU A 338 9.08 8.05 -27.39
CA LEU A 338 7.71 8.23 -27.88
C LEU A 338 7.34 9.72 -27.90
N GLY A 339 7.97 10.49 -28.78
CA GLY A 339 7.73 11.94 -28.87
C GLY A 339 8.38 12.70 -27.72
N PHE A 340 7.57 13.21 -26.78
CA PHE A 340 8.04 14.01 -25.63
C PHE A 340 8.31 13.18 -24.36
N ILE A 341 8.08 11.86 -24.42
CA ILE A 341 8.31 10.92 -23.30
C ILE A 341 9.26 9.81 -23.76
N SER A 342 10.13 9.38 -22.87
CA SER A 342 11.14 8.34 -23.14
C SER A 342 11.09 7.31 -22.03
N PHE A 343 10.99 6.03 -22.39
CA PHE A 343 10.94 4.94 -21.42
C PHE A 343 12.26 4.18 -21.35
N GLY A 344 12.76 3.99 -20.13
CA GLY A 344 13.84 3.06 -19.83
C GLY A 344 13.41 1.60 -20.00
N PHE A 345 14.37 0.69 -20.15
CA PHE A 345 14.07 -0.74 -20.30
C PHE A 345 13.44 -1.34 -19.02
N ASP A 346 13.93 -0.91 -17.86
CA ASP A 346 13.41 -1.23 -16.54
C ASP A 346 11.97 -0.74 -16.35
N GLU A 347 11.63 0.46 -16.83
CA GLU A 347 10.27 1.00 -16.78
C GLU A 347 9.30 0.20 -17.65
N LEU A 348 9.73 -0.20 -18.85
CA LEU A 348 8.93 -1.11 -19.69
C LEU A 348 8.71 -2.46 -19.01
N LEU A 349 9.73 -2.98 -18.32
CA LEU A 349 9.61 -4.23 -17.57
C LEU A 349 8.63 -4.09 -16.39
N ILE A 350 8.64 -2.96 -15.68
CA ILE A 350 7.66 -2.65 -14.63
C ILE A 350 6.24 -2.56 -15.21
N MET A 351 6.06 -1.93 -16.37
CA MET A 351 4.75 -1.86 -17.03
C MET A 351 4.26 -3.24 -17.46
N PHE A 352 5.15 -4.07 -18.00
CA PHE A 352 4.84 -5.47 -18.33
C PHE A 352 4.47 -6.28 -17.08
N LEU A 353 5.23 -6.12 -15.99
CA LEU A 353 4.97 -6.78 -14.72
C LEU A 353 3.64 -6.34 -14.10
N THR A 354 3.27 -5.08 -14.26
CA THR A 354 1.95 -4.54 -13.87
C THR A 354 0.81 -5.28 -14.56
N ILE A 355 0.95 -5.57 -15.86
CA ILE A 355 -0.05 -6.35 -16.61
C ILE A 355 -0.14 -7.77 -16.05
N ILE A 356 0.99 -8.40 -15.74
CA ILE A 356 1.02 -9.73 -15.12
C ILE A 356 0.30 -9.69 -13.76
N PHE A 357 0.61 -8.71 -12.90
CA PHE A 357 -0.03 -8.58 -11.59
C PHE A 357 -1.53 -8.32 -11.70
N LEU A 358 -1.97 -7.55 -12.70
CA LEU A 358 -3.40 -7.34 -12.95
C LEU A 358 -4.11 -8.63 -13.34
N VAL A 359 -3.49 -9.44 -14.21
CA VAL A 359 -4.03 -10.75 -14.59
C VAL A 359 -4.10 -11.67 -13.38
N LEU A 360 -3.00 -11.78 -12.62
CA LEU A 360 -2.96 -12.60 -11.39
C LEU A 360 -4.00 -12.13 -10.37
N PHE A 361 -4.14 -10.83 -10.14
CA PHE A 361 -5.17 -10.25 -9.29
C PHE A 361 -6.57 -10.70 -9.73
N ILE A 362 -6.91 -10.57 -11.01
CA ILE A 362 -8.22 -10.99 -11.53
C ILE A 362 -8.43 -12.49 -11.33
N LEU A 363 -7.42 -13.32 -11.59
CA LEU A 363 -7.49 -14.77 -11.42
C LEU A 363 -7.68 -15.17 -9.95
N ILE A 364 -6.89 -14.61 -9.03
CA ILE A 364 -6.97 -14.87 -7.58
C ILE A 364 -8.33 -14.43 -7.04
N VAL A 365 -8.81 -13.24 -7.41
CA VAL A 365 -10.10 -12.73 -6.94
C VAL A 365 -11.27 -13.57 -7.46
N ARG A 366 -11.19 -14.06 -8.71
CA ARG A 366 -12.18 -15.00 -9.25
C ARG A 366 -12.12 -16.36 -8.54
N TRP A 367 -10.92 -16.88 -8.30
CA TRP A 367 -10.72 -18.11 -7.56
C TRP A 367 -11.33 -18.03 -6.15
N LEU A 368 -11.06 -16.94 -5.43
CA LEU A 368 -11.65 -16.65 -4.10
C LEU A 368 -13.17 -16.62 -4.13
N ARG A 369 -13.76 -16.00 -5.15
CA ARG A 369 -15.22 -15.94 -5.31
C ARG A 369 -15.81 -17.35 -5.45
N ASP A 370 -15.18 -18.18 -6.27
CA ASP A 370 -15.72 -19.49 -6.65
C ASP A 370 -15.56 -20.49 -5.47
N HIS A 371 -14.41 -20.48 -4.78
CA HIS A 371 -14.16 -21.41 -3.65
C HIS A 371 -14.86 -21.00 -2.35
N HIS A 372 -15.20 -19.73 -2.16
CA HIS A 372 -16.02 -19.29 -1.02
C HIS A 372 -17.44 -19.87 -1.09
N GLN A 373 -17.99 -20.06 -2.30
CA GLN A 373 -19.33 -20.65 -2.45
C GLN A 373 -19.36 -22.12 -2.04
N GLU A 374 -18.29 -22.87 -2.36
CA GLU A 374 -18.16 -24.29 -2.00
C GLU A 374 -18.12 -24.51 -0.49
N GLU A 375 -17.35 -23.70 0.26
CA GLU A 375 -17.30 -23.80 1.73
C GLU A 375 -18.69 -23.55 2.36
N THR A 376 -19.46 -22.57 1.85
CA THR A 376 -20.81 -22.28 2.37
C THR A 376 -21.86 -23.33 2.03
N MET A 377 -21.71 -24.08 0.94
CA MET A 377 -22.63 -25.17 0.59
C MET A 377 -22.33 -26.48 1.33
N SER A 378 -21.12 -26.60 1.91
CA SER A 378 -20.67 -27.77 2.68
C SER A 378 -20.99 -27.70 4.17
N GLU A 379 -21.48 -26.57 4.70
CA GLU A 379 -22.12 -26.55 6.01
C GLU A 379 -23.44 -27.35 5.94
N PRO A 380 -23.62 -28.42 6.75
CA PRO A 380 -24.80 -29.24 6.64
C PRO A 380 -26.04 -28.41 6.96
N ALA A 381 -27.07 -28.52 6.11
CA ALA A 381 -28.45 -28.20 6.46
C ALA A 381 -28.91 -29.11 7.61
N GLY A 382 -28.48 -28.79 8.83
CA GLY A 382 -28.54 -29.66 9.99
C GLY A 382 -29.02 -28.95 11.23
N VAL A 383 -30.06 -28.12 11.12
CA VAL A 383 -30.94 -27.82 12.25
C VAL A 383 -32.37 -27.86 11.73
N THR A 384 -32.95 -29.05 11.70
CA THR A 384 -34.41 -29.21 11.76
C THR A 384 -34.88 -28.54 13.04
N VAL A 385 -35.44 -27.33 12.93
CA VAL A 385 -36.18 -26.69 13.99
C VAL A 385 -37.43 -27.55 14.24
N SER A 386 -37.36 -28.39 15.26
CA SER A 386 -38.53 -29.06 15.82
C SER A 386 -39.43 -28.00 16.42
N SER A 387 -40.55 -27.73 15.75
CA SER A 387 -41.68 -26.99 16.31
C SER A 387 -42.32 -27.82 17.42
N SER A 388 -41.95 -27.57 18.67
CA SER A 388 -42.84 -27.83 19.80
C SER A 388 -42.81 -26.62 20.73
N GLY A 389 -43.97 -25.99 20.86
CA GLY A 389 -44.13 -24.73 21.55
C GLY A 389 -43.99 -24.86 23.07
N ARG A 390 -43.46 -23.81 23.67
CA ARG A 390 -44.05 -23.20 24.87
C ARG A 390 -43.47 -21.82 25.09
N ALA A 391 -44.37 -20.84 25.16
CA ALA A 391 -44.07 -19.53 25.73
C ALA A 391 -43.82 -19.69 27.22
N ALA A 392 -42.72 -19.12 27.71
CA ALA A 392 -42.56 -18.79 29.12
C ALA A 392 -41.90 -17.41 29.21
N ALA A 393 -42.66 -16.50 29.80
CA ALA A 393 -42.23 -15.18 30.25
C ALA A 393 -41.17 -15.27 31.36
N VAL A 394 -40.55 -14.11 31.64
CA VAL A 394 -39.81 -13.61 32.83
C VAL A 394 -38.66 -12.77 32.27
N GLY A 395 -38.47 -11.48 32.57
CA GLY A 395 -38.84 -10.70 33.75
C GLY A 395 -37.54 -10.22 34.41
N VAL A 396 -37.35 -8.89 34.44
CA VAL A 396 -36.23 -8.08 34.97
C VAL A 396 -35.07 -7.82 34.01
#